data_AF-A0AB74VCG0-F1
#
_entry.id   AF-A0AB74VCG0-F1
#
_cell.length_a   1.000
_cell.length_b   1.000
_cell.length_c   1.000
_cell.angle_alpha   90.00
_cell.angle_beta   90.00
_cell.angle_gamma   90.00
#
_symmetry.space_group_name_H-M   'P 1'
#
loop_
_entity.id
_entity.type
_entity.pdbx_description
1 polymer ?
#
loop_
_entity_poly.entity_id
_entity_poly.type
_entity_poly.pdbx_seq_one_letter_code
_entity_poly.pdbx_strand_id
1 'polypeptide(L)' 'MLKRKRRELNLTQSKLAKKLGISKSYLSKLEKHPSLCNPNINFILKLSKELNLDPTEIFLYFIESKNSFIK' A
#
# COMPACT_ATOMS: atom_id res chain seq x y z
N MET A 1 1.81 -2.19 -7.67
CA MET A 1 0.34 -2.35 -7.59
C MET A 1 -0.38 -1.12 -7.01
N LEU A 2 -0.09 -0.73 -5.77
CA LEU A 2 -0.86 0.29 -5.02
C LEU A 2 -0.99 1.66 -5.72
N LYS A 3 0.12 2.18 -6.27
CA LYS A 3 0.14 3.46 -7.00
C LYS A 3 -0.83 3.51 -8.18
N ARG A 4 -0.97 2.40 -8.90
CA ARG A 4 -1.89 2.28 -10.04
C ARG A 4 -3.33 2.40 -9.56
N LYS A 5 -3.72 1.58 -8.58
CA LYS A 5 -5.06 1.58 -7.99
C LYS A 5 -5.43 2.93 -7.37
N ARG A 6 -4.51 3.59 -6.66
CA ARG A 6 -4.73 4.95 -6.15
C ARG A 6 -5.06 5.94 -7.29
N ARG A 7 -4.35 5.86 -8.42
CA ARG A 7 -4.56 6.74 -9.57
C ARG A 7 -5.87 6.45 -10.30
N GLU A 8 -6.27 5.18 -10.42
CA GLU A 8 -7.58 4.78 -10.94
C GLU A 8 -8.74 5.41 -10.13
N LEU A 9 -8.53 5.58 -8.81
CA LEU A 9 -9.47 6.26 -7.91
C LEU A 9 -9.31 7.79 -7.85
N ASN A 10 -8.47 8.39 -8.72
CA ASN A 10 -8.19 9.84 -8.75
C ASN A 10 -7.72 10.43 -7.41
N LEU A 11 -7.06 9.62 -6.58
CA LEU A 11 -6.54 10.05 -5.29
C LEU A 11 -5.11 10.56 -5.42
N THR A 12 -4.80 11.71 -4.83
CA THR A 12 -3.40 12.13 -4.62
C THR A 12 -2.78 11.32 -3.48
N GLN A 13 -1.45 11.28 -3.40
CA GLN A 13 -0.78 10.65 -2.25
C GLN A 13 -1.20 11.31 -0.93
N SER A 14 -1.29 12.64 -0.87
CA SER A 14 -1.72 13.34 0.34
C SER A 14 -3.14 12.97 0.76
N LYS A 15 -4.08 12.85 -0.20
CA LYS A 15 -5.47 12.46 0.09
C LYS A 15 -5.56 11.04 0.67
N LEU A 16 -4.88 10.07 0.03
CA LEU A 16 -4.89 8.69 0.53
C LEU A 16 -4.16 8.58 1.88
N ALA A 17 -3.02 9.26 2.05
CA ALA A 17 -2.28 9.25 3.30
C ALA A 17 -3.14 9.77 4.48
N LYS A 18 -3.90 10.86 4.25
CA LYS A 18 -4.86 11.40 5.23
C LYS A 18 -5.93 10.36 5.61
N LYS A 19 -6.52 9.67 4.62
CA LYS A 19 -7.52 8.60 4.85
C LYS A 19 -6.93 7.44 5.67
N LEU A 20 -5.70 7.06 5.35
CA LEU A 20 -4.98 5.98 6.03
C LEU A 20 -4.41 6.39 7.41
N GLY A 21 -4.37 7.68 7.74
CA GLY A 21 -3.79 8.18 8.99
C GLY A 21 -2.27 8.03 9.04
N ILE A 22 -1.60 8.20 7.90
CA ILE A 22 -0.14 8.10 7.75
C ILE A 22 0.43 9.36 7.10
N SER A 23 1.76 9.50 7.14
CA SER A 23 2.43 10.57 6.41
C SER A 23 2.42 10.31 4.89
N LYS A 24 2.45 11.40 4.10
CA LYS A 24 2.63 11.33 2.64
C LYS A 24 3.93 10.61 2.28
N SER A 25 5.00 10.83 3.04
CA SER A 25 6.30 10.18 2.83
C SER A 25 6.21 8.66 3.03
N TYR A 26 5.49 8.20 4.06
CA TYR A 26 5.24 6.78 4.28
C TYR A 26 4.42 6.16 3.14
N LEU A 27 3.38 6.84 2.65
CA LEU A 27 2.65 6.38 1.47
C LEU A 27 3.53 6.30 0.23
N SER A 28 4.40 7.29 0.01
CA SER A 28 5.36 7.25 -1.10
C SER A 28 6.31 6.05 -0.97
N LYS A 29 6.73 5.69 0.26
CA LYS A 29 7.56 4.50 0.51
C LYS A 29 6.79 3.22 0.20
N LEU A 30 5.53 3.09 0.66
CA LEU A 30 4.67 1.94 0.34
C LEU A 30 4.50 1.72 -1.18
N GLU A 31 4.41 2.81 -1.94
CA GLU A 31 4.23 2.74 -3.40
C GLU A 31 5.50 2.44 -4.19
N LYS A 32 6.67 2.90 -3.70
CA LYS A 32 7.95 2.79 -4.42
C LYS A 32 8.83 1.64 -3.93
N HIS A 33 8.81 1.38 -2.62
CA HIS A 33 9.70 0.43 -1.95
C HIS A 33 8.89 -0.49 -1.01
N PRO A 34 7.90 -1.24 -1.54
CA PRO A 34 7.04 -2.12 -0.74
C PRO A 34 7.83 -3.18 0.04
N SER A 35 8.98 -3.63 -0.47
CA SER A 35 9.87 -4.58 0.21
C SER A 35 10.40 -4.07 1.57
N LEU A 36 10.55 -2.75 1.70
CA LEU A 36 11.03 -2.06 2.90
C LEU A 36 9.90 -1.71 3.88
N CYS A 37 8.71 -2.24 3.66
CA CYS A 37 7.53 -2.03 4.50
C CYS A 37 7.10 -3.36 5.13
N ASN A 38 6.51 -3.27 6.32
CA ASN A 38 5.91 -4.41 7.02
C ASN A 38 4.55 -3.99 7.62
N PRO A 39 3.53 -3.78 6.77
CA PRO A 39 2.21 -3.38 7.25
C PRO A 39 1.56 -4.50 8.07
N ASN A 40 0.95 -4.15 9.20
CA ASN A 40 0.16 -5.11 9.98
C ASN A 40 -1.21 -5.38 9.30
N ILE A 41 -1.91 -6.41 9.79
CA ILE A 41 -3.20 -6.84 9.25
C ILE A 41 -4.23 -5.71 9.25
N ASN A 42 -4.33 -4.96 10.35
CA ASN A 42 -5.28 -3.82 10.45
C ASN A 42 -5.01 -2.76 9.39
N PHE A 43 -3.74 -2.49 9.09
CA PHE A 43 -3.36 -1.56 8.03
C PHE A 43 -3.71 -2.10 6.64
N ILE A 44 -3.49 -3.40 6.39
CA ILE A 44 -3.87 -4.05 5.13
C ILE A 44 -5.38 -3.94 4.90
N LEU A 45 -6.20 -4.22 5.91
CA LEU A 45 -7.67 -4.09 5.84
C LEU A 45 -8.09 -2.64 5.56
N LYS A 46 -7.44 -1.66 6.20
CA LYS A 46 -7.70 -0.24 5.95
C LYS A 46 -7.31 0.16 4.52
N LEU A 47 -6.18 -0.34 4.04
CA LEU A 47 -5.69 -0.11 2.68
C LEU A 47 -6.63 -0.71 1.63
N SER A 48 -7.09 -1.94 1.87
CA SER A 48 -8.09 -2.65 1.06
C SER A 48 -9.36 -1.82 0.91
N LYS A 49 -9.92 -1.32 2.02
CA LYS A 49 -11.12 -0.48 2.00
C LYS A 49 -10.94 0.81 1.21
N GLU A 50 -9.83 1.52 1.39
CA GLU A 50 -9.59 2.80 0.71
C GLU A 50 -9.20 2.66 -0.77
N LEU A 51 -8.66 1.51 -1.17
CA LEU A 51 -8.23 1.23 -2.55
C LEU A 51 -9.18 0.32 -3.33
N ASN A 52 -10.26 -0.15 -2.70
CA ASN A 52 -11.20 -1.12 -3.26
C ASN A 52 -10.47 -2.35 -3.86
N LEU A 53 -9.61 -2.95 -3.05
CA LEU A 53 -8.80 -4.12 -3.39
C LEU A 53 -9.09 -5.25 -2.42
N ASP A 54 -8.91 -6.48 -2.87
CA ASP A 54 -8.98 -7.61 -1.95
C ASP A 54 -7.77 -7.56 -0.97
N PRO A 55 -7.97 -7.76 0.34
CA PRO A 55 -6.89 -7.70 1.31
C PRO A 55 -5.81 -8.79 1.07
N THR A 56 -6.17 -9.93 0.47
CA THR A 56 -5.22 -10.99 0.11
C THR A 56 -4.31 -10.56 -1.04
N GLU A 57 -4.81 -9.81 -2.03
CA GLU A 57 -3.98 -9.23 -3.11
C GLU A 57 -2.93 -8.27 -2.53
N ILE A 58 -3.33 -7.46 -1.55
CA ILE A 58 -2.42 -6.54 -0.86
C ILE A 58 -1.38 -7.31 -0.05
N PHE A 59 -1.80 -8.35 0.68
CA PHE A 59 -0.90 -9.19 1.45
C PHE A 59 0.15 -9.85 0.55
N LEU A 60 -0.29 -10.53 -0.52
CA LEU A 60 0.60 -11.18 -1.49
C LEU A 60 1.57 -10.18 -2.12
N TYR A 61 1.11 -8.99 -2.51
CA TYR A 61 1.97 -7.93 -3.03
C TYR A 61 3.15 -7.59 -2.10
N PHE A 62 2.92 -7.51 -0.79
CA PHE A 62 4.00 -7.23 0.17
C PHE A 62 4.93 -8.43 0.39
N ILE A 63 4.41 -9.67 0.38
CA ILE A 63 5.21 -10.89 0.50
C ILE A 63 6.11 -11.10 -0.72
N GLU A 64 5.57 -10.99 -1.92
CA GLU A 64 6.32 -11.13 -3.18
C GLU A 64 7.42 -10.05 -3.31
N SER A 65 7.10 -8.83 -2.88
CA SER A 65 8.06 -7.73 -2.84
C SER A 65 9.23 -8.02 -1.89
N LYS A 66 9.00 -8.70 -0.77
CA LYS A 66 10.06 -9.10 0.18
C LYS A 66 10.89 -10.26 -0.36
N ASN A 67 10.25 -11.28 -0.94
CA ASN A 67 10.96 -12.44 -1.48
C ASN A 67 11.92 -12.05 -2.62
N SER A 68 11.57 -11.05 -3.42
CA SER A 68 12.43 -10.49 -4.46
C SER A 68 13.63 -9.68 -3.93
N PHE A 69 13.62 -9.30 -2.65
CA PHE A 69 14.72 -8.57 -2.01
C PHE A 69 15.72 -9.50 -1.30
N ILE A 70 15.32 -10.75 -1.02
CA ILE A 70 16.14 -11.74 -0.30
C ILE A 70 16.96 -12.61 -1.27
N LYS A 71 16.63 -12.57 -2.58
CA LYS A 71 17.48 -13.08 -3.67
C LYS A 71 18.47 -12.01 -4.12
#